data_AF-A0A356V597-F1
#
_entry.id   AF-A0A356V597-F1
#
_cell.length_a   1.000
_cell.length_b   1.000
_cell.length_c   1.000
_cell.angle_alpha   90.00
_cell.angle_beta   90.00
_cell.angle_gamma   90.00
#
_symmetry.space_group_name_H-M   'P 1'
#
loop_
_entity.id
_entity.type
_entity.pdbx_description
1 polymer ?
#
loop_
_entity_poly.entity_id
_entity_poly.type
_entity_poly.pdbx_seq_one_letter_code
_entity_poly.pdbx_strand_id
1 'polypeptide(L)'
;MSSNPNTSPVNPIPPVVVLLALVIFGVEAMHYIWKLGFLGGISGVDHHPEMISDYGISGFLVSRMIETGRFPLEHLQRFVTYAFIHVSFTHMIFACVLLLALGKFVGEIFRWWAVLLVFFASSIIGAVVYGLIIDSRVALVGAYPAVYGL
;
A
#
# COMPACT_ATOMS: atom_id res chain seq x y z
N MET A 1 10.16 -33.94 -28.09
CA MET A 1 9.76 -32.99 -27.03
C MET A 1 8.77 -32.02 -27.65
N SER A 2 7.47 -32.25 -27.45
CA SER A 2 6.43 -31.33 -27.93
C SER A 2 6.42 -30.09 -27.04
N SER A 3 6.95 -28.97 -27.54
CA SER A 3 6.77 -27.65 -26.93
C SER A 3 5.28 -27.36 -26.88
N ASN A 4 4.74 -27.20 -25.68
CA ASN A 4 3.34 -26.86 -25.48
C ASN A 4 3.14 -25.41 -25.98
N PRO A 5 2.38 -25.17 -27.06
CA PRO A 5 2.25 -23.84 -27.67
C PRO A 5 1.48 -22.83 -26.79
N ASN A 6 0.90 -23.32 -25.67
CA ASN A 6 0.09 -22.55 -24.72
C ASN A 6 0.77 -22.37 -23.36
N THR A 7 2.09 -22.31 -23.28
CA THR A 7 2.76 -21.78 -22.09
C THR A 7 2.56 -20.27 -22.04
N SER A 8 1.79 -19.81 -21.06
CA SER A 8 1.69 -18.38 -20.75
C SER A 8 3.10 -17.79 -20.59
N PRO A 9 3.44 -16.69 -21.30
CA PRO A 9 4.74 -16.04 -21.18
C PRO A 9 4.94 -15.41 -19.79
N VAL A 10 3.85 -15.23 -19.04
CA VAL A 10 3.85 -14.79 -17.64
C VAL A 10 3.52 -15.97 -16.72
N ASN A 11 4.29 -16.10 -15.65
CA ASN A 11 4.01 -17.10 -14.63
C ASN A 11 2.66 -16.79 -13.97
N PRO A 12 1.71 -17.75 -13.83
CA PRO A 12 0.42 -17.49 -13.21
C PRO A 12 0.57 -16.98 -11.77
N ILE A 13 0.21 -15.72 -11.56
CA ILE A 13 0.20 -15.09 -10.23
C ILE A 13 -1.19 -15.32 -9.61
N PRO A 14 -1.28 -15.66 -8.31
CA PRO A 14 -2.54 -15.79 -7.61
C PRO A 14 -3.44 -14.55 -7.82
N PRO A 15 -4.71 -14.71 -8.23
CA PRO A 15 -5.57 -13.58 -8.58
C PRO A 15 -5.74 -12.53 -7.48
N VAL A 16 -5.67 -12.96 -6.21
CA VAL A 16 -5.76 -12.07 -5.05
C VAL A 16 -4.56 -11.11 -4.96
N VAL A 17 -3.37 -11.55 -5.32
CA VAL A 17 -2.14 -10.74 -5.33
C VAL A 17 -2.20 -9.73 -6.47
N VAL A 18 -2.68 -10.17 -7.63
CA VAL A 18 -2.92 -9.30 -8.79
C VAL A 18 -3.94 -8.22 -8.42
N LEU A 19 -5.03 -8.59 -7.76
CA LEU A 19 -6.06 -7.63 -7.31
C LEU A 19 -5.47 -6.58 -6.37
N LEU A 20 -4.68 -6.98 -5.36
CA LEU A 20 -4.01 -6.03 -4.46
C LEU A 20 -3.08 -5.07 -5.22
N ALA A 21 -2.28 -5.61 -6.14
CA ALA A 21 -1.38 -4.79 -6.96
C ALA A 21 -2.16 -3.81 -7.86
N LEU A 22 -3.28 -4.23 -8.44
CA LEU A 22 -4.15 -3.37 -9.25
C LEU A 22 -4.80 -2.27 -8.41
N VAL A 23 -5.20 -2.55 -7.16
CA VAL A 23 -5.74 -1.53 -6.26
C VAL A 23 -4.69 -0.48 -5.92
N ILE A 24 -3.48 -0.91 -5.54
CA ILE A 24 -2.35 0.00 -5.24
C ILE A 24 -2.01 0.83 -6.48
N PHE A 25 -1.86 0.19 -7.64
CA PHE A 25 -1.57 0.87 -8.90
C PHE A 25 -2.69 1.84 -9.27
N GLY A 26 -3.95 1.45 -9.09
CA GLY A 26 -5.12 2.25 -9.43
C GLY A 26 -5.20 3.56 -8.66
N VAL A 27 -4.83 3.57 -7.37
CA VAL A 27 -4.80 4.79 -6.55
C VAL A 27 -3.79 5.79 -7.13
N GLU A 28 -2.57 5.35 -7.42
CA GLU A 28 -1.52 6.20 -7.97
C GLU A 28 -1.80 6.60 -9.43
N ALA A 29 -2.37 5.70 -10.24
CA ALA A 29 -2.76 5.99 -11.61
C ALA A 29 -3.86 7.05 -11.66
N MET A 30 -4.83 6.99 -10.74
CA MET A 30 -5.87 8.01 -10.59
C MET A 30 -5.24 9.36 -10.25
N HIS A 31 -4.29 9.38 -9.32
CA HIS A 31 -3.53 10.58 -8.97
C HIS A 31 -2.75 11.15 -10.17
N TYR A 32 -2.11 10.28 -10.94
CA TYR A 32 -1.41 10.68 -12.16
C TYR A 32 -2.36 11.28 -13.21
N ILE A 33 -3.54 10.69 -13.40
CA ILE A 33 -4.58 11.22 -14.29
C ILE A 33 -5.10 12.58 -13.79
N TRP A 34 -5.27 12.74 -12.48
CA TRP A 34 -5.64 14.02 -11.88
C TRP A 34 -4.56 15.08 -12.18
N LYS A 35 -3.29 14.75 -11.97
CA LYS A 35 -2.17 15.66 -12.25
C LYS A 35 -2.13 16.13 -13.72
N LEU A 36 -2.56 15.29 -14.65
CA LEU A 36 -2.68 15.65 -16.08
C LEU A 36 -3.81 16.65 -16.36
N GLY A 37 -4.72 16.91 -15.41
CA GLY A 37 -5.83 17.86 -15.53
C GLY A 37 -7.13 17.27 -16.06
N PHE A 38 -7.20 15.95 -16.25
CA PHE A 38 -8.41 15.29 -16.77
C PHE A 38 -9.61 15.33 -15.83
N LEU A 39 -9.39 15.58 -14.54
CA LEU A 39 -10.42 15.56 -13.48
C LEU A 39 -10.86 16.96 -13.01
N GLY A 40 -10.59 18.02 -13.80
CA GLY A 40 -11.13 19.36 -13.53
C GLY A 40 -10.36 20.19 -12.49
N GLY A 41 -9.07 19.93 -12.31
CA GLY A 41 -8.17 20.69 -11.44
C GLY A 41 -7.11 21.51 -12.21
N ILE A 42 -6.25 22.21 -11.46
CA ILE A 42 -5.07 22.88 -12.03
C ILE A 42 -4.07 21.81 -12.45
N SER A 43 -3.85 21.67 -13.76
CA SER A 43 -2.86 20.71 -14.30
C SER A 43 -1.48 20.96 -13.70
N GLY A 44 -0.79 19.87 -13.34
CA GLY A 44 0.59 19.90 -12.84
C GLY A 44 0.74 20.07 -11.33
N VAL A 45 -0.34 20.27 -10.58
CA VAL A 45 -0.29 20.28 -9.10
C VAL A 45 -0.02 18.87 -8.58
N ASP A 46 0.87 18.77 -7.59
CA ASP A 46 1.19 17.51 -6.94
C ASP A 46 0.42 17.35 -5.63
N HIS A 47 -0.54 16.43 -5.61
CA HIS A 47 -1.40 16.17 -4.44
C HIS A 47 -0.86 15.11 -3.47
N HIS A 48 0.34 14.56 -3.70
CA HIS A 48 0.94 13.60 -2.76
C HIS A 48 1.04 14.15 -1.33
N PRO A 49 1.45 15.41 -1.08
CA PRO A 49 1.52 15.94 0.28
C PRO A 49 0.17 15.91 1.00
N GLU A 50 -0.92 16.22 0.31
CA GLU A 50 -2.28 16.15 0.85
C GLU A 50 -2.67 14.70 1.15
N MET A 51 -2.47 13.79 0.21
CA MET A 51 -2.76 12.36 0.40
C MET A 51 -1.97 11.75 1.57
N ILE A 52 -0.70 12.10 1.70
CA ILE A 52 0.16 11.65 2.81
C ILE A 52 -0.33 12.24 4.13
N SER A 53 -0.75 13.50 4.15
CA SER A 53 -1.34 14.15 5.32
C SER A 53 -2.65 13.51 5.76
N ASP A 54 -3.49 13.07 4.82
CA ASP A 54 -4.84 12.57 5.09
C ASP A 54 -4.87 11.07 5.43
N TYR A 55 -3.99 10.29 4.80
CA TYR A 55 -4.03 8.82 4.86
C TYR A 55 -2.74 8.18 5.41
N GLY A 56 -1.65 8.94 5.54
CA GLY A 56 -0.40 8.47 6.13
C GLY A 56 -0.41 8.49 7.66
N ILE A 57 0.40 7.63 8.27
CA ILE A 57 0.50 7.50 9.72
C ILE A 57 1.90 7.89 10.22
N SER A 58 1.99 8.80 11.19
CA SER A 58 3.26 9.22 11.77
C SER A 58 3.31 8.87 13.26
N GLY A 59 4.52 8.69 13.81
CA GLY A 59 4.70 8.51 15.24
C GLY A 59 4.18 9.70 16.04
N PHE A 60 4.38 10.92 15.54
CA PHE A 60 3.77 12.10 16.13
C PHE A 60 2.25 11.97 16.25
N LEU A 61 1.54 11.55 15.20
CA LEU A 61 0.08 11.37 15.27
C LEU A 61 -0.32 10.32 16.32
N VAL A 62 0.39 9.21 16.38
CA VAL A 62 0.13 8.13 17.35
C VAL A 62 0.37 8.60 18.79
N SER A 63 1.50 9.25 19.05
CA SER A 63 1.81 9.85 20.37
C SER A 63 0.72 10.83 20.80
N ARG A 64 0.22 11.67 19.89
CA ARG A 64 -0.88 12.61 20.19
C ARG A 64 -2.20 11.91 20.51
N MET A 65 -2.54 10.82 19.83
CA MET A 65 -3.73 10.03 20.16
C MET A 65 -3.63 9.41 21.56
N ILE A 66 -2.45 8.89 21.90
CA ILE A 66 -2.17 8.30 23.21
C ILE A 66 -2.24 9.35 24.32
N GLU A 67 -1.54 10.48 24.14
CA GLU A 67 -1.51 11.59 25.12
C GLU A 67 -2.90 12.16 25.40
N THR A 68 -3.75 12.27 24.37
CA THR A 68 -5.09 12.83 24.51
C THR A 68 -6.15 11.78 24.88
N GLY A 69 -5.80 10.49 24.82
CA GLY A 69 -6.73 9.38 25.00
C GLY A 69 -7.85 9.33 23.94
N ARG A 70 -7.68 10.03 22.81
CA ARG A 70 -8.68 10.13 21.74
C ARG A 70 -8.21 9.41 20.50
N PHE A 71 -9.05 8.47 20.04
CA PHE A 71 -8.79 7.64 18.86
C PHE A 71 -9.92 7.83 17.84
N PRO A 72 -9.98 9.00 17.15
CA PRO A 72 -11.00 9.23 16.15
C PRO A 72 -10.84 8.26 14.98
N LEU A 73 -11.96 7.84 14.39
CA LEU A 73 -11.98 6.91 13.25
C LEU A 73 -11.15 7.44 12.07
N GLU A 74 -11.10 8.76 11.91
CA GLU A 74 -10.32 9.49 10.91
C GLU A 74 -8.83 9.18 10.95
N HIS A 75 -8.28 8.90 12.15
CA HIS A 75 -6.88 8.52 12.34
C HIS A 75 -6.72 7.00 12.40
N LEU A 76 -7.71 6.26 12.91
CA LEU A 76 -7.66 4.80 12.97
C LEU A 76 -7.62 4.15 11.58
N GLN A 77 -8.33 4.71 10.60
CA GLN A 77 -8.25 4.22 9.22
C GLN A 77 -6.82 4.29 8.64
N ARG A 78 -5.99 5.22 9.13
CA ARG A 78 -4.61 5.44 8.65
C ARG A 78 -3.67 4.28 8.93
N PHE A 79 -4.02 3.39 9.86
CA PHE A 79 -3.29 2.12 10.07
C PHE A 79 -3.47 1.11 8.94
N VAL A 80 -4.39 1.37 8.01
CA VAL A 80 -4.65 0.52 6.82
C VAL A 80 -4.45 1.33 5.54
N THR A 81 -4.98 2.55 5.47
CA THR A 81 -4.97 3.34 4.23
C THR A 81 -3.56 3.72 3.78
N TYR A 82 -2.61 3.88 4.71
CA TYR A 82 -1.24 4.27 4.38
C TYR A 82 -0.56 3.31 3.41
N ALA A 83 -0.93 2.03 3.42
CA ALA A 83 -0.36 1.00 2.55
C ALA A 83 -0.66 1.24 1.07
N PHE A 84 -1.69 2.03 0.75
CA PHE A 84 -2.09 2.32 -0.62
C PHE A 84 -1.53 3.64 -1.14
N ILE A 85 -1.01 4.50 -0.26
CA ILE A 85 -0.47 5.81 -0.63
C ILE A 85 1.03 5.69 -0.85
N HIS A 86 1.54 6.28 -1.92
CA HIS A 86 2.97 6.28 -2.22
C HIS A 86 3.46 7.72 -2.42
N VAL A 87 4.75 7.96 -2.27
CA VAL A 87 5.32 9.32 -2.42
C VAL A 87 5.57 9.69 -3.89
N SER A 88 5.53 8.70 -4.78
CA SER A 88 5.70 8.87 -6.22
C SER A 88 5.29 7.62 -6.99
N PHE A 89 5.08 7.78 -8.28
CA PHE A 89 4.80 6.68 -9.22
C PHE A 89 5.88 5.58 -9.17
N THR A 90 7.16 5.96 -9.09
CA THR A 90 8.26 4.99 -8.99
C THR A 90 8.21 4.22 -7.68
N HIS A 91 7.94 4.90 -6.56
CA HIS A 91 7.77 4.25 -5.26
C HIS A 91 6.63 3.21 -5.29
N MET A 92 5.50 3.57 -5.91
CA MET A 92 4.40 2.65 -6.14
C MET A 92 4.78 1.45 -7.01
N ILE A 93 5.51 1.65 -8.11
CA ILE A 93 5.96 0.54 -8.98
C ILE A 93 6.80 -0.45 -8.19
N PHE A 94 7.77 0.02 -7.38
CA PHE A 94 8.59 -0.86 -6.57
C PHE A 94 7.75 -1.66 -5.57
N ALA A 95 6.78 -1.03 -4.92
CA ALA A 95 5.85 -1.73 -4.03
C ALA A 95 5.04 -2.81 -4.76
N CYS A 96 4.52 -2.51 -5.96
CA CYS A 96 3.79 -3.48 -6.78
C CYS A 96 4.67 -4.63 -7.24
N VAL A 97 5.90 -4.37 -7.68
CA VAL A 97 6.85 -5.41 -8.12
C VAL A 97 7.18 -6.33 -6.95
N LEU A 98 7.47 -5.78 -5.76
CA LEU A 98 7.73 -6.58 -4.57
C LEU A 98 6.50 -7.38 -4.14
N LEU A 99 5.30 -6.78 -4.18
CA LEU A 99 4.04 -7.45 -3.88
C LEU A 99 3.79 -8.63 -4.82
N LEU A 100 3.96 -8.43 -6.13
CA LEU A 100 3.78 -9.48 -7.13
C LEU A 100 4.83 -10.58 -6.96
N ALA A 101 6.07 -10.22 -6.62
CA ALA A 101 7.15 -11.18 -6.43
C ALA A 101 6.94 -12.04 -5.16
N LEU A 102 6.77 -11.41 -4.00
CA LEU A 102 6.63 -12.10 -2.71
C LEU A 102 5.24 -12.73 -2.56
N GLY A 103 4.19 -11.98 -2.90
CA GLY A 103 2.82 -12.45 -2.82
C GLY A 103 2.55 -13.67 -3.70
N LYS A 104 3.26 -13.82 -4.83
CA LYS A 104 3.19 -15.05 -5.63
C LYS A 104 3.64 -16.27 -4.84
N PHE A 105 4.82 -16.22 -4.20
CA PHE A 105 5.34 -17.35 -3.42
C PHE A 105 4.39 -17.72 -2.27
N VAL A 106 3.82 -16.72 -1.59
CA VAL A 106 2.85 -16.95 -0.52
C VAL A 106 1.55 -17.53 -1.09
N GLY A 107 0.99 -16.92 -2.12
CA GLY A 107 -0.31 -17.34 -2.65
C GLY A 107 -0.30 -18.66 -3.42
N GLU A 108 0.87 -19.22 -3.74
CA GLU A 108 1.00 -20.60 -4.23
C GLU A 108 0.78 -21.64 -3.11
N ILE A 109 1.08 -21.27 -1.86
CA ILE A 109 0.99 -22.15 -0.70
C ILE A 109 -0.28 -21.89 0.11
N PHE A 110 -0.61 -20.62 0.29
CA PHE A 110 -1.70 -20.15 1.13
C PHE A 110 -3.01 -20.01 0.36
N ARG A 111 -4.14 -20.20 1.06
CA ARG A 111 -5.46 -19.83 0.53
C ARG A 111 -5.53 -18.31 0.31
N TRP A 112 -6.32 -17.88 -0.67
CA TRP A 112 -6.43 -16.46 -1.05
C TRP A 112 -6.74 -15.51 0.13
N TRP A 113 -7.59 -15.91 1.07
CA TRP A 113 -7.94 -15.09 2.22
C TRP A 113 -6.81 -15.00 3.26
N ALA A 114 -5.95 -16.02 3.33
CA ALA A 114 -4.80 -16.00 4.23
C ALA A 114 -3.73 -15.02 3.72
N VAL A 115 -3.57 -14.89 2.40
CA VAL A 115 -2.73 -13.83 1.79
C VAL A 115 -3.23 -12.44 2.20
N LEU A 116 -4.55 -12.20 2.10
CA LEU A 116 -5.14 -10.92 2.53
C LEU A 116 -4.92 -10.68 4.03
N LEU A 117 -5.15 -11.70 4.86
CA LEU A 117 -4.97 -11.60 6.30
C LEU A 117 -3.51 -11.23 6.64
N VAL A 118 -2.54 -11.92 6.05
CA VAL A 118 -1.11 -11.63 6.27
C VAL A 118 -0.75 -10.24 5.78
N PHE A 119 -1.22 -9.83 4.59
CA PHE A 119 -0.98 -8.50 4.06
C PHE A 119 -1.49 -7.41 5.02
N PHE A 120 -2.76 -7.47 5.42
CA PHE A 120 -3.36 -6.46 6.29
C PHE A 120 -2.84 -6.53 7.72
N ALA A 121 -2.60 -7.72 8.28
CA ALA A 121 -2.05 -7.87 9.62
C ALA A 121 -0.63 -7.28 9.69
N SER A 122 0.23 -7.62 8.73
CA SER A 122 1.59 -7.08 8.64
C SER A 122 1.59 -5.57 8.43
N SER A 123 0.66 -5.04 7.62
CA SER A 123 0.47 -3.60 7.46
C SER A 123 0.10 -2.92 8.78
N ILE A 124 -0.90 -3.42 9.50
CA ILE A 124 -1.38 -2.84 10.75
C ILE A 124 -0.30 -2.93 11.83
N ILE A 125 0.33 -4.10 11.98
CA ILE A 125 1.41 -4.30 12.95
C ILE A 125 2.58 -3.37 12.63
N GLY A 126 2.98 -3.26 11.37
CA GLY A 126 4.03 -2.33 10.95
C GLY A 126 3.71 -0.87 11.29
N ALA A 127 2.48 -0.44 11.09
CA ALA A 127 2.02 0.90 11.44
C ALA A 127 1.99 1.15 12.95
N VAL A 128 1.54 0.17 13.74
CA VAL A 128 1.55 0.23 15.21
C VAL A 128 2.99 0.32 15.72
N VAL A 129 3.87 -0.56 15.25
CA VAL A 129 5.29 -0.59 15.65
C VAL A 129 5.97 0.73 15.27
N TYR A 130 5.77 1.21 14.04
CA TYR A 130 6.30 2.50 13.60
C TYR A 130 5.79 3.63 14.49
N GLY A 131 4.47 3.68 14.72
CA GLY A 131 3.82 4.73 15.49
C GLY A 131 4.24 4.80 16.96
N LEU A 132 4.57 3.64 17.56
CA LEU A 132 4.96 3.54 18.97
C LEU A 132 6.46 3.71 19.20
N ILE A 133 7.30 3.29 18.25
CA ILE A 133 8.76 3.25 18.43
C ILE A 133 9.44 4.47 17.81
N ILE A 134 8.92 4.97 16.69
CA ILE A 134 9.58 6.02 15.92
C ILE A 134 8.93 7.37 16.23
N ASP A 135 9.59 8.17 17.06
CA ASP A 135 9.15 9.55 17.32
C ASP A 135 9.51 10.48 16.15
N SER A 136 8.68 10.44 15.10
CA SER A 136 8.87 11.24 13.88
C SER A 136 7.57 11.84 13.38
N ARG A 137 7.68 13.02 12.78
CA ARG A 137 6.61 13.67 12.01
C ARG A 137 6.48 13.14 10.59
N VAL A 138 7.50 12.41 10.12
CA VAL A 138 7.45 11.76 8.80
C VAL A 138 6.37 10.69 8.84
N ALA A 139 5.48 10.72 7.86
CA ALA A 139 4.43 9.71 7.73
C ALA A 139 5.00 8.45 7.09
N LEU A 140 4.68 7.30 7.69
CA LEU A 140 4.79 5.99 7.06
C LEU A 140 3.73 5.89 5.97
N VAL A 141 4.19 5.57 4.76
CA VAL A 141 3.38 5.38 3.56
C VAL A 141 3.95 4.24 2.71
N GLY A 142 3.10 3.65 1.90
CA GLY A 142 3.44 2.61 0.94
C GLY A 142 3.23 1.21 1.49
N ALA A 143 3.06 0.25 0.58
CA ALA A 143 2.71 -1.12 0.93
C ALA A 143 3.86 -1.94 1.55
N TYR A 144 5.04 -1.35 1.77
CA TYR A 144 6.25 -2.08 2.16
C TYR A 144 6.09 -2.93 3.42
N PRO A 145 5.50 -2.46 4.54
CA PRO A 145 5.33 -3.32 5.70
C PRO A 145 4.42 -4.52 5.42
N ALA A 146 3.39 -4.33 4.60
CA ALA A 146 2.48 -5.39 4.19
C ALA A 146 3.19 -6.41 3.29
N VAL A 147 3.98 -5.92 2.34
CA VAL A 147 4.69 -6.71 1.33
C VAL A 147 5.83 -7.52 1.95
N TYR A 148 6.61 -6.96 2.89
CA TYR A 148 7.66 -7.69 3.58
C TYR A 148 7.12 -8.75 4.57
N GLY A 149 5.86 -8.64 4.97
CA GLY A 149 5.20 -9.65 5.78
C GLY A 149 4.65 -10.84 4.99
N LEU A 150 4.54 -10.71 3.66
CA LEU A 150 4.24 -11.80 2.73
C LEU A 150 5.53 -12.57 2.42
#